data_AF-A0A946SSR0-F1
#
_entry.id   AF-A0A946SSR0-F1
#
_cell.length_a   1.000
_cell.length_b   1.000
_cell.length_c   1.000
_cell.angle_alpha   90.00
_cell.angle_beta   90.00
_cell.angle_gamma   90.00
#
_symmetry.space_group_name_H-M   'P 1'
#
loop_
_entity.id
_entity.type
_entity.pdbx_description
1 polymer ?
#
loop_
_entity_poly.entity_id
_entity_poly.type
_entity_poly.pdbx_seq_one_letter_code
_entity_poly.pdbx_strand_id
1 'polypeptide(L)'
;MALDWKPRGRDLVMGDIPWLPRITDKARATVSGVIGDYFYPCPADKAFLERHGIAAEEFTQLVKDNPSDEQMAEAVSKIIAARS
;
A
#
# COMPACT_ATOMS: atom_id res chain seq x y z
N MET A 1 4.86 19.45 -16.81
CA MET A 1 5.80 18.80 -15.87
C MET A 1 5.19 17.49 -15.43
N ALA A 2 5.74 16.35 -15.85
CA ALA A 2 5.43 15.09 -15.18
C ALA A 2 6.05 15.20 -13.79
N LEU A 3 5.24 15.07 -12.75
CA LEU A 3 5.75 15.00 -11.39
C LEU A 3 6.60 13.72 -11.31
N ASP A 4 7.87 13.84 -10.93
CA ASP A 4 8.78 12.70 -10.63
C ASP A 4 8.32 12.01 -9.34
N TRP A 5 7.11 11.46 -9.37
CA TRP A 5 6.56 10.69 -8.28
C TRP A 5 7.21 9.31 -8.28
N LYS A 6 7.78 8.93 -7.14
CA LYS A 6 8.33 7.59 -6.91
C LYS A 6 7.86 7.07 -5.56
N PRO A 7 7.49 5.78 -5.47
CA PRO A 7 7.15 5.19 -4.19
C PRO A 7 8.40 5.05 -3.31
N ARG A 8 8.17 4.97 -1.99
CA ARG A 8 9.20 4.67 -0.98
C ARG A 8 10.02 3.42 -1.31
N GLY A 9 11.23 3.39 -0.75
CA GLY A 9 12.20 2.30 -0.88
C GLY A 9 11.66 0.95 -0.41
N ARG A 10 12.28 -0.14 -0.88
CA ARG A 10 11.86 -1.52 -0.56
C ARG A 10 12.27 -1.95 0.86
N ASP A 11 13.23 -1.23 1.43
CA ASP A 11 13.84 -1.39 2.74
C ASP A 11 13.03 -0.75 3.87
N LEU A 12 12.06 0.10 3.53
CA LEU A 12 11.22 0.76 4.52
C LEU A 12 10.12 -0.17 5.04
N VAL A 13 9.86 -0.02 6.33
CA VAL A 13 8.87 -0.80 7.09
C VAL A 13 7.89 0.18 7.74
N MET A 14 6.61 -0.18 7.75
CA MET A 14 5.54 0.60 8.38
C MET A 14 4.77 -0.31 9.32
N GLY A 15 4.73 0.02 10.62
CA GLY A 15 4.05 -0.78 11.64
C GLY A 15 4.48 -2.25 11.67
N ASP A 16 5.80 -2.49 11.62
CA ASP A 16 6.41 -3.83 11.57
C ASP A 16 6.04 -4.68 10.34
N ILE A 17 5.41 -4.08 9.33
CA ILE A 17 5.02 -4.75 8.08
C ILE A 17 5.93 -4.26 6.95
N PRO A 18 6.85 -5.10 6.46
CA PRO A 18 7.65 -4.79 5.28
C PRO A 18 6.76 -4.61 4.06
N TRP A 19 7.23 -3.85 3.06
CA TRP A 19 6.49 -3.57 1.81
C TRP A 19 5.26 -2.66 1.94
N LEU A 20 4.62 -2.61 3.11
CA LEU A 20 3.47 -1.74 3.39
C LEU A 20 3.66 -0.26 2.98
N PRO A 21 4.79 0.43 3.32
CA PRO A 21 4.94 1.83 2.91
C PRO A 21 4.96 2.00 1.38
N ARG A 22 5.60 1.07 0.68
CA ARG A 22 5.74 1.12 -0.77
C ARG A 22 4.43 0.85 -1.50
N ILE A 23 3.69 -0.17 -1.09
CA ILE A 23 2.38 -0.50 -1.69
C ILE A 23 1.35 0.60 -1.39
N THR A 24 1.35 1.16 -0.18
CA THR A 24 0.50 2.31 0.20
C THR A 24 0.76 3.52 -0.69
N ASP A 25 2.02 3.87 -0.92
CA ASP A 25 2.37 4.97 -1.82
C ASP A 25 1.83 4.77 -3.23
N LYS A 26 2.01 3.56 -3.78
CA LYS A 26 1.51 3.21 -5.12
C LYS A 26 -0.01 3.25 -5.18
N ALA A 27 -0.70 2.74 -4.17
CA ALA A 27 -2.14 2.81 -4.09
C ALA A 27 -2.62 4.27 -4.01
N ARG A 28 -2.01 5.12 -3.16
CA ARG A 28 -2.32 6.55 -3.06
C ARG A 28 -2.12 7.26 -4.40
N ALA A 29 -0.99 7.01 -5.07
CA ALA A 29 -0.70 7.62 -6.35
C ALA A 29 -1.62 7.13 -7.48
N THR A 30 -2.09 5.88 -7.41
CA THR A 30 -3.10 5.36 -8.35
C THR A 30 -4.43 6.07 -8.16
N VAL A 31 -4.87 6.23 -6.90
CA VAL A 31 -6.10 6.95 -6.56
C VAL A 31 -6.02 8.42 -6.97
N SER A 32 -4.87 9.07 -6.78
CA SER A 32 -4.66 10.48 -7.15
C SER A 32 -4.30 10.68 -8.63
N GLY A 33 -4.10 9.62 -9.41
CA GLY A 33 -3.74 9.71 -10.84
C GLY A 33 -2.32 10.23 -11.11
N VAL A 34 -1.41 10.16 -10.13
CA VAL A 34 -0.03 10.70 -10.20
C VAL A 34 1.04 9.61 -10.26
N ILE A 35 0.64 8.34 -10.42
CA ILE A 35 1.55 7.18 -10.34
C ILE A 35 2.64 7.15 -11.45
N GLY A 36 2.45 7.89 -12.53
CA GLY A 36 3.43 7.99 -13.63
C GLY A 36 3.64 6.64 -14.31
N ASP A 37 4.90 6.23 -14.46
CA ASP A 37 5.30 4.96 -15.10
C ASP A 37 5.14 3.73 -14.18
N TYR A 38 4.85 3.94 -12.90
CA TYR A 38 4.55 2.84 -12.01
C TYR A 38 3.10 2.37 -12.21
N PHE A 39 2.84 1.09 -11.94
CA PHE A 39 1.48 0.56 -11.94
C PHE A 39 1.20 -0.23 -10.67
N TYR A 40 -0.06 -0.20 -10.25
CA TYR A 40 -0.57 -0.92 -9.09
C TYR A 40 -1.90 -1.59 -9.46
N PRO A 41 -2.13 -2.83 -9.00
CA PRO A 41 -1.22 -3.69 -8.25
C PRO A 41 -0.19 -4.40 -9.16
N CYS A 42 1.11 -4.33 -8.83
CA CYS A 42 2.16 -5.11 -9.53
C CYS A 42 2.28 -6.55 -8.96
N PRO A 43 3.01 -7.48 -9.60
CA PRO A 43 3.13 -8.86 -9.12
C PRO A 43 3.61 -8.97 -7.66
N ALA A 44 4.52 -8.10 -7.22
CA ALA A 44 4.99 -8.07 -5.84
C ALA A 44 3.93 -7.53 -4.86
N ASP A 45 3.14 -6.53 -5.27
CA ASP A 45 2.02 -6.02 -4.46
C ASP A 45 0.95 -7.09 -4.30
N LYS A 46 0.60 -7.80 -5.39
CA LYS A 46 -0.35 -8.90 -5.36
C LYS A 46 0.11 -10.01 -4.40
N ALA A 47 1.38 -10.41 -4.47
CA ALA A 47 1.93 -11.42 -3.57
C ALA A 47 1.87 -11.00 -2.09
N PHE A 48 2.13 -9.72 -1.79
CA PHE A 48 1.97 -9.17 -0.44
C PHE A 48 0.50 -9.23 0.02
N LEU A 49 -0.42 -8.76 -0.81
CA LEU A 49 -1.85 -8.74 -0.53
C LEU A 49 -2.41 -10.16 -0.33
N GLU A 50 -2.08 -11.09 -1.22
CA GLU A 50 -2.46 -12.50 -1.15
C GLU A 50 -1.93 -13.17 0.12
N ARG A 51 -0.69 -12.89 0.51
CA ARG A 51 -0.10 -13.42 1.76
C ARG A 51 -0.88 -13.02 3.00
N HIS A 52 -1.47 -11.83 3.00
CA HIS A 52 -2.28 -11.30 4.10
C HIS A 52 -3.79 -11.46 3.88
N GLY A 53 -4.19 -12.16 2.80
CA GLY A 53 -5.59 -12.38 2.43
C GLY A 53 -6.37 -11.11 2.11
N ILE A 54 -5.71 -10.02 1.75
CA ILE A 54 -6.32 -8.70 1.46
C ILE A 54 -6.59 -8.61 -0.04
N ALA A 55 -7.78 -8.22 -0.46
CA ALA A 55 -8.07 -7.95 -1.87
C ALA A 55 -7.46 -6.60 -2.31
N ALA A 56 -7.09 -6.44 -3.58
CA ALA A 56 -6.50 -5.19 -4.07
C ALA A 56 -7.49 -4.01 -3.99
N GLU A 57 -8.77 -4.29 -4.21
CA GLU A 57 -9.88 -3.35 -4.08
C GLU A 57 -10.08 -2.94 -2.62
N GLU A 58 -10.06 -3.90 -1.70
CA GLU A 58 -10.12 -3.66 -0.25
C GLU A 58 -8.95 -2.79 0.21
N PHE A 59 -7.72 -3.10 -0.24
CA PHE A 59 -6.54 -2.29 0.07
C PHE A 59 -6.63 -0.87 -0.48
N THR A 60 -7.15 -0.71 -1.69
CA THR A 60 -7.36 0.61 -2.29
C THR A 60 -8.36 1.44 -1.48
N GLN A 61 -9.39 0.80 -0.94
CA GLN A 61 -10.36 1.46 -0.06
C GLN A 61 -9.73 1.85 1.27
N LEU A 62 -8.96 0.95 1.90
CA LEU A 62 -8.21 1.24 3.13
C LEU A 62 -7.32 2.48 2.98
N VAL A 63 -6.63 2.60 1.85
CA VAL A 63 -5.74 3.73 1.55
C VAL A 63 -6.49 5.06 1.43
N LYS A 64 -7.74 5.04 0.95
CA LYS A 64 -8.61 6.23 0.91
C LYS A 64 -9.10 6.62 2.30
N ASP A 65 -9.43 5.64 3.11
CA ASP A 65 -10.01 5.84 4.44
C ASP A 65 -8.95 6.22 5.48
N ASN A 66 -7.67 5.92 5.22
CA ASN A 66 -6.55 6.15 6.13
C ASN A 66 -5.46 7.04 5.47
N PRO A 67 -5.57 8.36 5.60
CA PRO A 67 -4.66 9.31 4.95
C PRO A 67 -3.26 9.35 5.58
N SER A 68 -3.08 9.01 6.85
CA SER A 68 -1.77 8.96 7.50
C SER A 68 -1.13 7.58 7.42
N ASP A 69 0.19 7.52 7.59
CA ASP A 69 0.94 6.28 7.60
C ASP A 69 0.66 5.47 8.88
N GLU A 70 0.50 6.14 10.02
CA GLU A 70 0.14 5.51 11.29
C GLU A 70 -1.23 4.84 11.21
N GLN A 71 -2.23 5.52 10.62
CA GLN A 71 -3.57 4.97 10.43
C GLN A 71 -3.55 3.77 9.49
N MET A 72 -2.80 3.84 8.39
CA MET A 72 -2.62 2.71 7.47
C MET A 72 -1.94 1.52 8.16
N ALA A 73 -0.88 1.78 8.92
CA ALA A 73 -0.15 0.77 9.68
C ALA A 73 -1.09 0.04 10.65
N GLU A 74 -1.86 0.80 11.42
CA GLU A 74 -2.80 0.27 12.41
C GLU A 74 -3.92 -0.54 11.75
N ALA A 75 -4.53 -0.02 10.68
CA ALA A 75 -5.60 -0.70 9.97
C ALA A 75 -5.15 -2.03 9.37
N VAL A 76 -4.00 -2.06 8.70
CA VAL A 76 -3.45 -3.29 8.11
C VAL A 76 -3.00 -4.26 9.20
N SER A 77 -2.39 -3.77 10.28
CA SER A 77 -2.00 -4.61 11.42
C SER A 77 -3.21 -5.32 12.05
N LYS A 78 -4.33 -4.62 12.25
CA LYS A 78 -5.58 -5.22 12.75
C LYS A 78 -6.11 -6.31 11.83
N ILE A 79 -6.06 -6.09 10.50
CA ILE A 79 -6.51 -7.08 9.52
C ILE A 79 -5.60 -8.32 9.54
N ILE A 80 -4.28 -8.11 9.59
CA ILE A 80 -3.31 -9.21 9.66
C ILE A 80 -3.52 -10.01 10.95
N ALA A 81 -3.67 -9.34 12.09
CA ALA A 81 -3.90 -9.98 13.39
C ALA A 81 -5.24 -10.73 13.46
N ALA A 82 -6.27 -10.26 12.74
CA ALA A 82 -7.56 -10.96 12.65
C ALA A 82 -7.52 -12.18 11.71
N ARG A 83 -6.52 -12.27 10.83
CA ARG A 83 -6.36 -13.32 9.81
C ARG A 83 -5.20 -14.29 10.09
N SER A 84 -4.40 -14.02 11.12
CA SER A 84 -3.33 -14.90 11.64
C SER A 84 -3.87 -15.94 12.60
#